data_AF-A0A6A5S3M7-F1
#
_entry.id   AF-A0A6A5S3M7-F1
#
_cell.length_a   1.000
_cell.length_b   1.000
_cell.length_c   1.000
_cell.angle_alpha   90.00
_cell.angle_beta   90.00
_cell.angle_gamma   90.00
#
_symmetry.space_group_name_H-M   'P 1'
#
loop_
_entity.id
_entity.type
_entity.pdbx_description
1 polymer ?
#
loop_
_entity_poly.entity_id
_entity_poly.type
_entity_poly.pdbx_seq_one_letter_code
_entity_poly.pdbx_strand_id
1 'polypeptide(L)'
;MNQNFVGQPNAEDIKALENLRRGLIPMLAALDKLKYDMEIAKKRGTAVDWPQIQRATTTVNSYITNLMTTINGGRKYALESRKTDAGKVLKNKQGDHGRDYRDIDIEPQADTIRNLHPFPTAPFPGTTHEFAVIAQGLLRKRMEPAEEKWVEERLSRALEFASVPPEWGIEPRKPADKDEKDSDNETDPDAPSTAVNRFSKRAKGSLTEEQLVQRWNSAHIWFFNPPRTEFDDEGEYEDGEEGDEEDDE
;
A
#
# COMPACT_ATOMS: atom_id res chain seq x y z
N MET A 1 -1.36 14.15 28.97
CA MET A 1 -0.97 12.95 29.75
C MET A 1 -2.23 12.11 29.93
N ASN A 2 -2.31 10.95 29.29
CA ASN A 2 -3.52 10.12 29.33
C ASN A 2 -3.67 9.42 30.68
N GLN A 3 -4.87 9.51 31.26
CA GLN A 3 -5.25 8.97 32.57
C GLN A 3 -5.34 7.43 32.62
N ASN A 4 -5.04 6.73 31.52
CA ASN A 4 -5.27 5.29 31.38
C ASN A 4 -4.09 4.41 31.86
N PHE A 5 -3.07 4.98 32.50
CA PHE A 5 -1.99 4.18 33.11
C PHE A 5 -2.48 3.30 34.28
N VAL A 6 -3.72 3.52 34.75
CA VAL A 6 -4.36 2.82 35.88
C VAL A 6 -5.79 2.34 35.55
N GLY A 7 -6.30 2.64 34.35
CA GLY A 7 -7.71 2.42 33.97
C GLY A 7 -7.93 1.15 33.17
N GLN A 8 -9.04 0.45 33.43
CA GLN A 8 -9.55 -0.60 32.54
C GLN A 8 -9.74 -0.02 31.12
N PRO A 9 -9.55 -0.83 30.05
CA PRO A 9 -9.73 -0.36 28.68
C PRO A 9 -11.16 0.19 28.48
N ASN A 10 -11.27 1.34 27.83
CA ASN A 10 -12.56 1.95 27.53
C ASN A 10 -13.31 1.13 26.45
N ALA A 11 -14.61 1.38 26.30
CA ALA A 11 -15.43 0.69 25.29
C ALA A 11 -14.88 0.88 23.86
N GLU A 12 -14.29 2.04 23.58
CA GLU A 12 -13.63 2.35 22.30
C GLU A 12 -12.36 1.54 22.08
N ASP A 13 -11.54 1.39 23.12
CA ASP A 13 -10.32 0.56 23.11
C ASP A 13 -10.67 -0.91 22.81
N ILE A 14 -11.70 -1.42 23.49
CA ILE A 14 -12.20 -2.79 23.29
C ILE A 14 -12.73 -2.95 21.86
N LYS A 15 -13.45 -1.96 21.34
CA LYS A 15 -13.96 -1.97 19.96
C LYS A 15 -12.83 -1.99 18.93
N ALA A 16 -11.77 -1.20 19.14
CA ALA A 16 -10.58 -1.21 18.29
C ALA A 16 -9.88 -2.57 18.30
N LEU A 17 -9.67 -3.17 19.49
CA LEU A 17 -9.09 -4.51 19.63
C LEU A 17 -9.96 -5.59 18.97
N GLU A 18 -11.28 -5.51 19.10
CA GLU A 18 -12.21 -6.45 18.48
C GLU A 18 -12.21 -6.32 16.95
N ASN A 19 -12.08 -5.11 16.41
CA ASN A 19 -11.91 -4.90 14.97
C ASN A 19 -10.62 -5.54 14.45
N LEU A 20 -9.50 -5.38 15.17
CA LEU A 20 -8.24 -6.06 14.84
C LEU A 20 -8.40 -7.58 14.89
N ARG A 21 -9.02 -8.10 15.95
CA ARG A 21 -9.28 -9.53 16.12
C ARG A 21 -10.09 -10.10 14.95
N ARG A 22 -11.12 -9.38 14.49
CA ARG A 22 -11.95 -9.77 13.34
C ARG A 22 -11.18 -9.85 12.02
N GLY A 23 -10.11 -9.08 11.86
CA GLY A 23 -9.21 -9.21 10.71
C GLY A 23 -8.18 -10.33 10.87
N LEU A 24 -7.59 -10.47 12.06
CA LEU A 24 -6.51 -11.43 12.33
C LEU A 24 -6.98 -12.89 12.33
N ILE A 25 -8.13 -13.20 12.94
CA ILE A 25 -8.60 -14.60 13.07
C ILE A 25 -8.84 -15.25 11.70
N PRO A 26 -9.58 -14.64 10.77
CA PRO A 26 -9.78 -15.21 9.43
C PRO A 26 -8.47 -15.33 8.64
N MET A 27 -7.54 -14.40 8.83
CA MET A 27 -6.22 -14.44 8.19
C MET A 27 -5.41 -15.65 8.68
N LEU A 28 -5.39 -15.89 10.00
CA LEU A 28 -4.76 -17.07 10.59
C LEU A 28 -5.38 -18.37 10.07
N ALA A 29 -6.71 -18.45 10.02
CA ALA A 29 -7.41 -19.62 9.48
C ALA A 29 -7.05 -19.88 8.00
N ALA A 30 -6.88 -18.83 7.20
CA ALA A 30 -6.45 -18.96 5.80
C ALA A 30 -5.00 -19.46 5.69
N LEU A 31 -4.10 -18.98 6.54
CA LEU A 31 -2.70 -19.43 6.60
C LEU A 31 -2.59 -20.88 7.11
N ASP A 32 -3.31 -21.23 8.16
CA ASP A 32 -3.34 -22.59 8.71
C ASP A 32 -3.86 -23.59 7.69
N LYS A 33 -4.90 -23.22 6.94
CA LYS A 33 -5.39 -24.04 5.83
C LYS A 33 -4.32 -24.24 4.76
N LEU A 34 -3.65 -23.17 4.31
CA LEU A 34 -2.58 -23.28 3.31
C LEU A 34 -1.44 -24.17 3.81
N LYS A 35 -1.01 -24.00 5.07
CA LYS A 35 0.01 -24.83 5.72
C LYS A 35 -0.42 -26.30 5.74
N TYR A 36 -1.65 -26.58 6.14
CA TYR A 36 -2.21 -27.92 6.17
C TYR A 36 -2.22 -28.56 4.77
N ASP A 37 -2.66 -27.82 3.76
CA ASP A 37 -2.68 -28.27 2.36
C ASP A 37 -1.25 -28.59 1.87
N MET A 38 -0.27 -27.76 2.23
CA MET A 38 1.15 -27.99 1.92
C MET A 38 1.72 -29.22 2.63
N GLU A 39 1.36 -29.43 3.91
CA GLU A 39 1.79 -30.61 4.65
C GLU A 39 1.20 -31.91 4.07
N ILE A 40 -0.07 -31.89 3.63
CA ILE A 40 -0.69 -33.03 2.96
C ILE A 40 0.02 -33.32 1.63
N ALA A 41 0.23 -32.29 0.80
CA ALA A 41 0.88 -32.45 -0.49
C ALA A 41 2.30 -33.01 -0.31
N LYS A 42 3.06 -32.47 0.64
CA LYS A 42 4.38 -32.97 1.03
C LYS A 42 4.34 -34.45 1.42
N LYS A 43 3.38 -34.86 2.27
CA LYS A 43 3.22 -36.28 2.67
C LYS A 43 2.88 -37.20 1.49
N ARG A 44 2.21 -36.69 0.47
CA ARG A 44 1.86 -37.42 -0.76
C ARG A 44 2.96 -37.39 -1.82
N GLY A 45 4.06 -36.66 -1.58
CA GLY A 45 5.12 -36.46 -2.58
C GLY A 45 4.68 -35.58 -3.76
N THR A 46 3.58 -34.83 -3.62
CA THR A 46 3.08 -33.90 -4.64
C THR A 46 3.29 -32.45 -4.19
N ALA A 47 3.33 -31.52 -5.14
CA ALA A 47 3.26 -30.10 -4.83
C ALA A 47 1.80 -29.67 -4.63
N VAL A 48 1.58 -28.57 -3.91
CA VAL A 48 0.27 -27.90 -3.88
C VAL A 48 0.08 -27.18 -5.21
N ASP A 49 -1.16 -27.18 -5.70
CA ASP A 49 -1.53 -26.48 -6.92
C ASP A 49 -1.22 -24.99 -6.81
N TRP A 50 -0.49 -24.45 -7.78
CA TRP A 50 -0.13 -23.03 -7.82
C TRP A 50 -1.37 -22.09 -7.73
N PRO A 51 -2.48 -22.35 -8.44
CA PRO A 51 -3.69 -21.53 -8.31
C PRO A 51 -4.31 -21.53 -6.90
N GLN A 52 -4.05 -22.56 -6.08
CA GLN A 52 -4.52 -22.61 -4.70
C GLN A 52 -3.64 -21.73 -3.81
N ILE A 53 -2.31 -21.80 -3.99
CA ILE A 53 -1.35 -20.91 -3.31
C ILE A 53 -1.70 -19.45 -3.63
N GLN A 54 -1.86 -19.12 -4.92
CA GLN A 54 -2.18 -17.76 -5.35
C GLN A 54 -3.50 -17.25 -4.74
N ARG A 55 -4.54 -18.07 -4.69
CA ARG A 55 -5.82 -17.70 -4.05
C ARG A 55 -5.66 -17.44 -2.56
N ALA A 56 -4.92 -18.30 -1.84
CA ALA A 56 -4.65 -18.11 -0.43
C ALA A 56 -3.83 -16.85 -0.18
N THR A 57 -2.77 -16.61 -0.95
CA THR A 57 -1.93 -15.41 -0.86
C THR A 57 -2.73 -14.14 -1.13
N THR A 58 -3.55 -14.10 -2.18
CA THR A 58 -4.42 -12.94 -2.46
C THR A 58 -5.40 -12.67 -1.32
N THR A 59 -5.94 -13.74 -0.73
CA THR A 59 -6.85 -13.63 0.43
C THR A 59 -6.12 -13.05 1.64
N VAL A 60 -4.93 -13.56 1.97
CA VAL A 60 -4.09 -13.04 3.07
C VAL A 60 -3.70 -11.58 2.82
N ASN A 61 -3.28 -11.23 1.61
CA ASN A 61 -2.97 -9.85 1.25
C ASN A 61 -4.16 -8.92 1.45
N SER A 62 -5.37 -9.37 1.10
CA SER A 62 -6.59 -8.58 1.34
C SER A 62 -6.82 -8.32 2.83
N TYR A 63 -6.57 -9.32 3.70
CA TYR A 63 -6.66 -9.14 5.15
C TYR A 63 -5.59 -8.19 5.69
N ILE A 64 -4.35 -8.30 5.21
CA ILE A 64 -3.25 -7.39 5.59
C ILE A 64 -3.59 -5.96 5.21
N THR A 65 -4.06 -5.71 4.00
CA THR A 65 -4.45 -4.36 3.54
C THR A 65 -5.62 -3.80 4.36
N ASN A 66 -6.59 -4.64 4.71
CA ASN A 66 -7.71 -4.22 5.56
C ASN A 66 -7.25 -3.88 6.99
N LEU A 67 -6.36 -4.68 7.56
CA LEU A 67 -5.75 -4.42 8.88
C LEU A 67 -4.95 -3.12 8.86
N MET A 68 -4.12 -2.91 7.83
CA MET A 68 -3.36 -1.66 7.67
C MET A 68 -4.27 -0.45 7.55
N THR A 69 -5.35 -0.55 6.78
CA THR A 69 -6.36 0.53 6.67
C THR A 69 -7.07 0.78 8.01
N THR A 70 -7.29 -0.26 8.82
CA THR A 70 -7.92 -0.11 10.14
C THR A 70 -6.97 0.58 11.13
N ILE A 71 -5.69 0.23 11.10
CA ILE A 71 -4.67 0.78 12.01
C ILE A 71 -4.33 2.22 11.60
N ASN A 72 -3.90 2.42 10.36
CA ASN A 72 -3.36 3.70 9.89
C ASN A 72 -4.44 4.63 9.33
N GLY A 73 -5.70 4.19 9.28
CA GLY A 73 -6.75 4.89 8.55
C GLY A 73 -6.57 4.74 7.04
N GLY A 74 -7.44 5.40 6.29
CA GLY A 74 -7.32 5.44 4.84
C GLY A 74 -8.58 5.96 4.17
N ARG A 75 -8.61 5.87 2.84
CA ARG A 75 -9.79 6.22 2.04
C ARG A 75 -10.35 4.98 1.40
N LYS A 76 -11.65 4.79 1.55
CA LYS A 76 -12.39 3.77 0.81
C LYS A 76 -13.30 4.45 -0.19
N TYR A 77 -13.15 4.03 -1.43
CA TYR A 77 -14.04 4.43 -2.51
C TYR A 77 -15.35 3.66 -2.38
N ALA A 78 -16.46 4.37 -2.18
CA ALA A 78 -17.80 3.81 -2.22
C ALA A 78 -18.49 4.28 -3.50
N LEU A 79 -18.94 3.31 -4.30
CA LEU A 79 -19.78 3.57 -5.46
C LEU A 79 -21.22 3.59 -4.97
N GLU A 80 -21.80 4.78 -4.84
CA GLU A 80 -23.20 4.91 -4.47
C GLU A 80 -24.06 5.21 -5.70
N SER A 81 -25.25 4.62 -5.73
CA SER A 81 -26.23 5.00 -6.73
C SER A 81 -26.82 6.35 -6.34
N ARG A 82 -26.75 7.33 -7.24
CA ARG A 82 -27.24 8.68 -7.02
C ARG A 82 -28.75 8.62 -6.77
N LYS A 83 -29.22 9.16 -5.65
CA LYS A 83 -30.65 9.19 -5.29
C LYS A 83 -31.18 10.62 -5.38
N THR A 84 -32.44 10.78 -5.76
CA THR A 84 -33.16 12.05 -5.60
C THR A 84 -33.46 12.32 -4.12
N ASP A 85 -33.87 13.54 -3.78
CA ASP A 85 -34.28 13.91 -2.41
C ASP A 85 -35.44 13.05 -1.87
N ALA A 86 -36.19 12.39 -2.77
CA ALA A 86 -37.23 11.42 -2.44
C ALA A 86 -36.70 9.96 -2.29
N GLY A 87 -35.39 9.75 -2.31
CA GLY A 87 -34.72 8.45 -2.16
C GLY A 87 -34.75 7.54 -3.40
N LYS A 88 -35.27 7.99 -4.54
CA LYS A 88 -35.34 7.18 -5.78
C LYS A 88 -34.01 7.23 -6.52
N VAL A 89 -33.51 6.08 -6.96
CA VAL A 89 -32.25 6.01 -7.72
C VAL A 89 -32.43 6.69 -9.09
N LEU A 90 -31.60 7.71 -9.34
CA LEU A 90 -31.52 8.40 -10.63
C LEU A 90 -30.95 7.44 -11.67
N LYS A 91 -31.66 7.31 -12.77
CA LYS A 91 -31.18 6.61 -13.97
C LYS A 91 -30.68 7.64 -14.97
N ASN A 92 -29.56 7.36 -15.63
CA ASN A 92 -29.08 8.13 -16.76
C ASN A 92 -30.01 7.93 -17.97
N LYS A 93 -29.76 8.69 -19.05
CA LYS A 93 -30.55 8.59 -20.30
C LYS A 93 -30.50 7.19 -20.95
N GLN A 94 -29.50 6.38 -20.63
CA GLN A 94 -29.38 4.98 -21.07
C GLN A 94 -30.11 3.98 -20.16
N GLY A 95 -30.74 4.42 -19.06
CA GLY A 95 -31.45 3.56 -18.11
C GLY A 95 -30.59 2.95 -17.00
N ASP A 96 -29.29 3.22 -16.99
CA ASP A 96 -28.35 2.78 -15.97
C ASP A 96 -28.40 3.68 -14.74
N HIS A 97 -28.12 3.10 -13.57
CA HIS A 97 -28.01 3.86 -12.34
C HIS A 97 -26.89 4.91 -12.45
N GLY A 98 -27.21 6.18 -12.23
CA GLY A 98 -26.20 7.21 -12.05
C GLY A 98 -25.33 6.83 -10.86
N ARG A 99 -24.03 6.67 -11.08
CA ARG A 99 -23.06 6.33 -10.04
C ARG A 99 -22.41 7.62 -9.59
N ASP A 100 -22.41 7.85 -8.28
CA ASP A 100 -21.66 8.92 -7.66
C ASP A 100 -20.50 8.30 -6.89
N TYR A 101 -19.35 8.98 -6.95
CA TYR A 101 -18.14 8.55 -6.28
C TYR A 101 -18.05 9.31 -4.98
N ARG A 102 -18.12 8.57 -3.86
CA ARG A 102 -17.88 9.14 -2.54
C ARG A 102 -16.65 8.50 -1.92
N ASP A 103 -15.71 9.36 -1.57
CA ASP A 103 -14.60 8.98 -0.71
C ASP A 103 -15.13 8.91 0.72
N ILE A 104 -14.97 7.75 1.34
CA ILE A 104 -15.23 7.56 2.76
C ILE A 104 -13.88 7.56 3.46
N ASP A 105 -13.64 8.58 4.27
CA ASP A 105 -12.48 8.62 5.17
C ASP A 105 -12.69 7.60 6.31
N ILE A 106 -11.70 6.74 6.50
CA ILE A 106 -11.62 5.77 7.58
C ILE A 106 -10.68 6.36 8.63
N GLU A 107 -11.22 6.58 9.83
CA GLU A 107 -10.49 7.14 10.96
C GLU A 107 -9.38 6.17 11.41
N PRO A 108 -8.15 6.66 11.64
CA PRO A 108 -7.04 5.85 12.11
C PRO A 108 -7.24 5.40 13.56
N GLN A 109 -6.94 4.13 13.85
CA GLN A 109 -6.97 3.58 15.21
C GLN A 109 -5.57 3.46 15.85
N ALA A 110 -4.53 3.90 15.15
CA ALA A 110 -3.12 3.75 15.57
C ALA A 110 -2.85 4.36 16.96
N ASP A 111 -3.37 5.56 17.24
CA ASP A 111 -3.15 6.22 18.53
C ASP A 111 -3.84 5.50 19.69
N THR A 112 -5.07 5.02 19.46
CA THR A 112 -5.80 4.19 20.42
C THR A 112 -4.99 2.94 20.75
N ILE A 113 -4.50 2.23 19.74
CA ILE A 113 -3.74 0.98 19.91
C ILE A 113 -2.39 1.26 20.59
N ARG A 114 -1.68 2.33 20.21
CA ARG A 114 -0.37 2.68 20.77
C ARG A 114 -0.43 2.98 22.26
N ASN A 115 -1.54 3.56 22.72
CA ASN A 115 -1.78 3.87 24.12
C ASN A 115 -2.15 2.63 24.96
N LEU A 116 -2.47 1.50 24.32
CA LEU A 116 -2.75 0.25 25.01
C LEU A 116 -1.44 -0.49 25.32
N HIS A 117 -1.29 -0.90 26.58
CA HIS A 117 -0.14 -1.65 27.03
C HIS A 117 -0.59 -3.01 27.55
N PRO A 118 -0.27 -4.11 26.84
CA PRO A 118 -0.65 -5.43 27.30
C PRO A 118 0.20 -5.80 28.52
N PHE A 119 -0.45 -6.28 29.58
CA PHE A 119 0.18 -6.84 30.76
C PHE A 119 -0.54 -8.12 31.20
N PRO A 120 0.15 -9.08 31.84
CA PRO A 120 -0.49 -10.28 32.36
C PRO A 120 -1.50 -9.94 33.47
N THR A 121 -2.75 -10.37 33.33
CA THR A 121 -3.78 -10.24 34.37
C THR A 121 -3.86 -11.51 35.23
N ALA A 122 -3.99 -11.37 36.55
CA ALA A 122 -4.16 -12.53 37.43
C ALA A 122 -5.45 -13.31 37.08
N PRO A 123 -5.45 -14.67 37.15
CA PRO A 123 -4.33 -15.55 37.47
C PRO A 123 -3.53 -15.95 36.20
N PHE A 124 -2.53 -15.15 35.84
CA PHE A 124 -1.55 -15.57 34.85
C PHE A 124 -0.47 -16.41 35.54
N PRO A 125 -0.13 -17.62 35.05
CA PRO A 125 0.81 -18.54 35.71
C PRO A 125 2.28 -18.12 35.50
N GLY A 126 2.64 -16.88 35.87
CA GLY A 126 3.98 -16.32 35.63
C GLY A 126 5.08 -16.88 36.54
N THR A 127 4.75 -17.72 37.52
CA THR A 127 5.70 -18.31 38.46
C THR A 127 6.43 -19.53 37.89
N THR A 128 5.84 -20.23 36.91
CA THR A 128 6.48 -21.35 36.24
C THR A 128 7.34 -20.84 35.09
N HIS A 129 8.60 -21.29 35.02
CA HIS A 129 9.55 -20.86 33.99
C HIS A 129 9.02 -21.05 32.55
N GLU A 130 8.33 -22.16 32.28
CA GLU A 130 7.75 -22.45 30.96
C GLU A 130 6.70 -21.42 30.53
N PHE A 131 5.83 -21.00 31.45
CA PHE A 131 4.79 -20.01 31.17
C PHE A 131 5.34 -18.58 31.09
N ALA A 132 6.46 -18.29 31.78
CA ALA A 132 7.16 -17.02 31.65
C ALA A 132 7.75 -16.84 30.24
N VAL A 133 8.29 -17.90 29.63
CA VAL A 133 8.79 -17.87 28.24
C VAL A 133 7.63 -17.63 27.26
N ILE A 134 6.48 -18.26 27.47
CA ILE A 134 5.28 -18.04 26.65
C ILE A 134 4.81 -16.59 26.76
N ALA A 135 4.79 -16.02 27.98
CA ALA A 135 4.43 -14.62 28.20
C ALA A 135 5.37 -13.66 27.46
N GLN A 136 6.68 -13.93 27.50
CA GLN A 136 7.68 -13.15 26.78
C GLN A 136 7.50 -13.24 25.26
N GLY A 137 7.14 -14.42 24.75
CA GLY A 137 6.81 -14.59 23.33
C GLY A 137 5.57 -13.80 22.91
N LEU A 138 4.49 -13.86 23.70
CA LEU A 138 3.23 -13.15 23.43
C LEU A 138 3.38 -11.62 23.51
N LEU A 139 4.23 -11.13 24.41
CA LEU A 139 4.44 -9.69 24.64
C LEU A 139 5.68 -9.15 23.91
N ARG A 140 6.28 -9.95 23.01
CA ARG A 140 7.46 -9.54 22.26
C ARG A 140 7.11 -8.38 21.32
N LYS A 141 7.78 -7.24 21.51
CA LYS A 141 7.65 -6.05 20.65
C LYS A 141 8.70 -5.96 19.55
N ARG A 142 9.80 -6.72 19.67
CA ARG A 142 10.89 -6.71 18.68
C ARG A 142 10.59 -7.66 17.53
N MET A 143 10.90 -7.21 16.32
CA MET A 143 10.83 -8.02 15.10
C MET A 143 11.80 -9.21 15.19
N GLU A 144 11.66 -10.17 14.28
CA GLU A 144 12.65 -11.24 14.17
C GLU A 144 13.93 -10.73 13.51
N PRO A 145 15.11 -11.29 13.85
CA PRO A 145 16.39 -10.81 13.30
C PRO A 145 16.44 -10.80 11.75
N ALA A 146 15.73 -11.73 11.09
CA ALA A 146 15.63 -11.77 9.64
C ALA A 146 14.82 -10.58 9.08
N GLU A 147 13.76 -10.19 9.77
CA GLU A 147 12.90 -9.06 9.41
C GLU A 147 13.62 -7.74 9.69
N GLU A 148 14.30 -7.61 10.83
CA GLU A 148 15.11 -6.44 11.20
C GLU A 148 16.15 -6.15 10.11
N LYS A 149 16.92 -7.17 9.70
CA LYS A 149 17.90 -7.06 8.62
C LYS A 149 17.25 -6.63 7.29
N TRP A 150 16.10 -7.21 6.96
CA TRP A 150 15.39 -6.84 5.73
C TRP A 150 14.92 -5.38 5.75
N VAL A 151 14.42 -4.89 6.90
CA VAL A 151 14.02 -3.50 7.09
C VAL A 151 15.23 -2.57 6.97
N GLU A 152 16.34 -2.88 7.63
CA GLU A 152 17.60 -2.12 7.53
C GLU A 152 18.13 -2.05 6.09
N GLU A 153 18.09 -3.16 5.36
CA GLU A 153 18.46 -3.20 3.94
C GLU A 153 17.55 -2.34 3.05
N ARG A 154 16.26 -2.22 3.40
CA ARG A 154 15.32 -1.36 2.66
C ARG A 154 15.47 0.10 3.01
N LEU A 155 15.70 0.41 4.28
CA LEU A 155 15.92 1.78 4.74
C LEU A 155 17.26 2.34 4.25
N SER A 156 18.30 1.52 4.21
CA SER A 156 19.59 1.91 3.61
C SER A 156 19.48 2.20 2.10
N ARG A 157 18.65 1.46 1.37
CA ARG A 157 18.31 1.79 -0.04
C ARG A 157 17.42 3.03 -0.15
N ALA A 158 16.48 3.21 0.78
CA ALA A 158 15.60 4.37 0.79
C ALA A 158 16.38 5.67 1.03
N LEU A 159 17.45 5.59 1.81
CA LEU A 159 18.35 6.71 2.09
C LEU A 159 18.99 7.28 0.80
N GLU A 160 19.07 6.49 -0.28
CA GLU A 160 19.53 6.99 -1.59
C GLU A 160 18.62 8.09 -2.19
N PHE A 161 17.35 8.17 -1.77
CA PHE A 161 16.37 9.11 -2.36
C PHE A 161 15.44 9.80 -1.34
N ALA A 162 15.45 9.39 -0.07
CA ALA A 162 14.63 9.95 0.99
C ALA A 162 15.49 10.30 2.21
N SER A 163 15.17 11.42 2.88
CA SER A 163 15.80 11.77 4.15
C SER A 163 15.32 10.82 5.24
N VAL A 164 16.23 9.99 5.77
CA VAL A 164 15.96 9.16 6.96
C VAL A 164 16.41 9.93 8.21
N PRO A 165 15.59 10.00 9.28
CA PRO A 165 15.98 10.62 10.53
C PRO A 165 17.30 10.04 11.09
N PRO A 166 18.29 10.88 11.50
CA PRO A 166 19.57 10.40 12.02
C PRO A 166 19.45 9.54 13.29
N GLU A 167 18.36 9.71 14.04
CA GLU A 167 18.06 8.98 15.27
C GLU A 167 17.83 7.47 15.07
N TRP A 168 17.60 7.01 13.83
CA TRP A 168 17.42 5.59 13.53
C TRP A 168 18.76 4.84 13.42
N GLY A 169 19.90 5.55 13.40
CA GLY A 169 21.23 4.93 13.39
C GLY A 169 21.54 4.11 12.13
N ILE A 170 20.79 4.33 11.05
CA ILE A 170 20.94 3.59 9.79
C ILE A 170 21.96 4.35 8.94
N GLU A 171 23.17 3.80 8.87
CA GLU A 171 24.19 4.38 8.02
C GLU A 171 23.82 4.20 6.54
N PRO A 172 24.04 5.24 5.70
CA PRO A 172 24.00 5.10 4.25
C PRO A 172 24.84 3.90 3.85
N ARG A 173 24.32 3.03 2.99
CA ARG A 173 25.19 2.04 2.35
C ARG A 173 26.27 2.82 1.62
N LYS A 174 27.53 2.70 2.05
CA LYS A 174 28.66 3.19 1.26
C LYS A 174 28.48 2.66 -0.14
N PRO A 175 28.54 3.51 -1.18
CA PRO A 175 28.42 3.02 -2.56
C PRO A 175 29.43 1.89 -2.69
N ALA A 176 28.94 0.68 -2.93
CA ALA A 176 29.82 -0.39 -3.36
C ALA A 176 30.40 0.10 -4.67
N ASP A 177 31.73 0.21 -4.74
CA ASP A 177 32.44 0.40 -6.01
C ASP A 177 31.88 -0.64 -6.97
N LYS A 178 31.00 -0.20 -7.87
CA LYS A 178 30.49 -1.06 -8.92
C LYS A 178 31.55 -1.05 -9.99
N ASP A 179 32.30 -2.15 -10.02
CA ASP A 179 32.83 -2.71 -11.25
C ASP A 179 31.81 -2.50 -12.38
N GLU A 180 32.28 -1.82 -13.42
CA GLU A 180 31.62 -1.71 -14.71
C GLU A 180 31.36 -3.13 -15.25
N LYS A 181 30.12 -3.59 -15.12
CA LYS A 181 29.63 -4.74 -15.88
C LYS A 181 28.18 -4.55 -16.25
N ASP A 182 28.01 -4.10 -17.49
CA ASP A 182 26.93 -4.38 -18.43
C ASP A 182 25.53 -4.50 -17.84
N SER A 183 24.86 -3.35 -17.76
CA SER A 183 23.43 -3.29 -18.00
C SER A 183 23.23 -2.73 -19.42
N ASP A 184 23.39 -3.59 -20.42
CA ASP A 184 22.83 -3.37 -21.76
C ASP A 184 21.31 -3.26 -21.60
N ASN A 185 20.86 -2.02 -21.41
CA ASN A 185 19.48 -1.64 -21.65
C ASN A 185 19.44 -1.14 -23.10
N GLU A 186 19.51 -2.08 -24.04
CA GLU A 186 19.19 -1.81 -25.45
C GLU A 186 17.79 -1.20 -25.48
N THR A 187 17.78 0.13 -25.61
CA THR A 187 16.56 0.89 -25.76
C THR A 187 16.23 0.81 -27.23
N ASP A 188 15.31 -0.09 -27.57
CA ASP A 188 14.72 -0.20 -28.91
C ASP A 188 14.20 1.18 -29.35
N PRO A 189 14.76 1.79 -30.41
CA PRO A 189 14.37 3.12 -30.86
C PRO A 189 12.98 3.16 -31.51
N ASP A 190 12.33 2.01 -31.75
CA ASP A 190 11.02 1.92 -32.42
C ASP A 190 9.84 1.55 -31.48
N ALA A 191 10.05 1.48 -30.17
CA ALA A 191 8.95 1.28 -29.23
C ALA A 191 8.15 2.58 -29.04
N PRO A 192 6.82 2.59 -29.28
CA PRO A 192 6.00 3.80 -29.11
C PRO A 192 6.13 4.27 -27.66
N SER A 193 6.69 5.48 -27.51
CA SER A 193 6.79 6.24 -26.26
C SER A 193 5.38 6.42 -25.67
N THR A 194 4.91 5.44 -24.91
CA THR A 194 3.75 5.63 -24.06
C THR A 194 4.11 6.72 -23.07
N ALA A 195 3.27 7.77 -22.97
CA ALA A 195 3.51 8.96 -22.15
C ALA A 195 3.97 8.62 -20.71
N VAL A 196 3.56 7.45 -20.20
CA VAL A 196 3.99 6.86 -18.93
C VAL A 196 5.51 6.75 -18.76
N ASN A 197 6.27 6.46 -19.83
CA ASN A 197 7.74 6.33 -19.77
C ASN A 197 8.46 7.69 -19.62
N ARG A 198 7.83 8.81 -20.01
CA ARG A 198 8.42 10.14 -19.80
C ARG A 198 8.32 10.59 -18.34
N PHE A 199 7.27 10.15 -17.64
CA PHE A 199 7.02 10.49 -16.23
C PHE A 199 7.67 9.53 -15.22
N SER A 200 8.26 8.42 -15.68
CA SER A 200 8.86 7.38 -14.82
C SER A 200 10.37 7.52 -14.58
N LYS A 201 11.01 8.58 -15.11
CA LYS A 201 12.43 8.84 -14.85
C LYS A 201 12.66 9.07 -13.36
N ARG A 202 13.42 8.17 -12.72
CA ARG A 202 13.79 8.26 -11.30
C ARG A 202 14.58 9.54 -11.06
N ALA A 203 13.99 10.51 -10.37
CA ALA A 203 14.70 11.69 -9.91
C ALA A 203 15.69 11.29 -8.81
N LYS A 204 16.99 11.53 -9.03
CA LYS A 204 18.01 11.42 -7.99
C LYS A 204 17.99 12.71 -7.14
N GLY A 205 17.67 12.59 -5.87
CA GLY A 205 17.65 13.69 -4.90
C GLY A 205 17.03 13.24 -3.58
N SER A 206 17.39 13.89 -2.47
CA SER A 206 16.79 13.62 -1.16
C SER A 206 15.47 14.38 -1.03
N LEU A 207 14.35 13.69 -1.18
CA LEU A 207 13.05 14.29 -0.85
C LEU A 207 12.87 14.34 0.67
N THR A 208 12.34 15.45 1.16
CA THR A 208 11.86 15.53 2.55
C THR A 208 10.55 14.77 2.71
N GLU A 209 10.20 14.40 3.94
CA GLU A 209 8.95 13.68 4.26
C GLU A 209 7.71 14.42 3.71
N GLU A 210 7.64 15.73 3.91
CA GLU A 210 6.55 16.58 3.42
C GLU A 210 6.43 16.56 1.88
N GLN A 211 7.57 16.57 1.18
CA GLN A 211 7.58 16.52 -0.29
C GLN A 211 7.18 15.13 -0.81
N LEU A 212 7.55 14.06 -0.11
CA LEU A 212 7.11 12.70 -0.42
C LEU A 212 5.60 12.56 -0.23
N VAL A 213 5.06 13.05 0.89
CA VAL A 213 3.62 13.03 1.18
C VAL A 213 2.87 13.87 0.14
N GLN A 214 3.35 15.06 -0.20
CA GLN A 214 2.73 15.91 -1.21
C GLN A 214 2.73 15.24 -2.58
N ARG A 215 3.87 14.66 -3.01
CA ARG A 215 3.95 13.94 -4.29
C ARG A 215 3.05 12.73 -4.30
N TRP A 216 3.03 11.92 -3.24
CA TRP A 216 2.17 10.75 -3.12
C TRP A 216 0.68 11.13 -3.18
N ASN A 217 0.29 12.17 -2.43
CA ASN A 217 -1.08 12.68 -2.44
C ASN A 217 -1.46 13.25 -3.81
N SER A 218 -0.53 13.85 -4.55
CA SER A 218 -0.81 14.34 -5.90
C SER A 218 -0.70 13.27 -6.99
N ALA A 219 -0.05 12.12 -6.74
CA ALA A 219 0.30 11.14 -7.77
C ALA A 219 -0.91 10.60 -8.54
N HIS A 220 -2.05 10.42 -7.86
CA HIS A 220 -3.29 9.98 -8.51
C HIS A 220 -3.84 11.03 -9.49
N ILE A 221 -3.70 12.33 -9.18
CA ILE A 221 -4.06 13.43 -10.08
C ILE A 221 -3.15 13.39 -11.31
N TRP A 222 -1.83 13.27 -11.11
CA TRP A 222 -0.86 13.20 -12.22
C TRP A 222 -1.05 11.97 -13.12
N PHE A 223 -1.52 10.85 -12.57
CA PHE A 223 -1.74 9.62 -13.35
C PHE A 223 -3.04 9.66 -14.17
N PHE A 224 -4.14 10.11 -13.59
CA PHE A 224 -5.45 10.14 -14.26
C PHE A 224 -5.69 11.42 -15.08
N ASN A 225 -5.05 12.53 -14.68
CA ASN A 225 -5.07 13.82 -15.37
C ASN A 225 -3.62 14.34 -15.46
N PRO A 226 -2.78 13.74 -16.31
CA PRO A 226 -1.46 14.29 -16.53
C PRO A 226 -1.61 15.75 -16.99
N PRO A 227 -0.85 16.70 -16.40
CA PRO A 227 -0.89 18.07 -16.88
C PRO A 227 -0.54 18.04 -18.37
N ARG A 228 -1.39 18.68 -19.19
CA ARG A 228 -1.08 18.92 -20.59
C ARG A 228 0.21 19.73 -20.60
N THR A 229 1.32 19.09 -20.96
CA THR A 229 2.55 19.81 -21.24
C THR A 229 2.25 20.63 -22.49
N GLU A 230 2.25 21.95 -22.38
CA GLU A 230 2.14 22.92 -23.49
C GLU A 230 3.38 22.89 -24.41
N PHE A 231 4.01 21.73 -24.55
CA PHE A 231 5.22 21.45 -25.33
C PHE A 231 4.97 20.23 -26.24
N ASP A 232 3.77 20.14 -26.82
CA ASP A 232 3.63 19.42 -28.09
C ASP A 232 3.96 20.44 -29.18
N ASP A 233 5.06 20.12 -29.89
CA ASP A 233 5.74 20.87 -30.93
C ASP A 233 4.82 21.64 -31.90
N GLU A 234 5.36 22.79 -32.30
CA GLU A 234 5.00 23.58 -33.48
C GLU A 234 4.74 22.69 -34.71
N GLY A 235 3.48 22.30 -34.89
CA GLY A 235 2.96 21.81 -36.16
C GLY A 235 2.47 23.00 -36.98
N GLU A 236 3.39 23.55 -37.77
CA GLU A 236 3.15 24.51 -38.84
C GLU A 236 1.93 24.07 -39.67
N TYR A 237 0.82 24.80 -39.58
CA TYR A 237 -0.31 24.61 -40.49
C TYR A 237 0.05 25.32 -41.79
N GLU A 238 0.42 24.53 -42.81
CA GLU A 238 0.46 24.97 -44.21
C GLU A 238 -0.94 25.51 -44.57
N ASP A 239 -1.01 26.84 -44.68
CA ASP A 239 -2.14 27.59 -45.24
C ASP A 239 -2.13 27.32 -46.76
N GLY A 240 -2.92 26.34 -47.19
CA GLY A 240 -3.15 26.06 -48.59
C GLY A 240 -4.08 27.11 -49.18
N GLU A 241 -3.51 28.23 -49.65
CA GLU A 241 -4.13 29.13 -50.61
C GLU A 241 -4.51 28.32 -51.87
N GLU A 242 -5.79 27.98 -52.03
CA GLU A 242 -6.37 27.60 -53.33
C GLU A 242 -6.47 28.85 -54.20
N GLY A 243 -5.41 29.11 -54.97
CA GLY A 243 -5.36 30.11 -56.02
C GLY A 243 -5.23 29.45 -57.40
N ASP A 244 -6.27 29.63 -58.20
CA ASP A 244 -6.34 29.64 -59.68
C ASP A 244 -5.84 28.45 -60.51
N GLU A 245 -6.69 27.98 -61.43
CA GLU A 245 -6.39 28.11 -62.85
C GLU A 245 -7.68 27.98 -63.69
N GLU A 246 -7.97 29.07 -64.41
CA GLU A 246 -8.81 29.15 -65.60
C GLU A 246 -8.37 28.09 -66.62
N ASP A 247 -9.32 27.48 -67.34
CA ASP A 247 -9.00 26.95 -68.66
C ASP A 247 -10.20 27.12 -69.61
N ASP A 248 -9.91 27.84 -70.70
CA ASP A 248 -10.73 28.11 -71.87
C ASP A 248 -10.93 26.83 -72.71
N GLU A 249 -12.18 26.52 -73.09
CA GLU A 249 -12.58 26.06 -74.45
C GLU A 249 -14.10 26.08 -74.65
#